data_AF-A0A4Z1EUQ0-F1
#
_entry.id   AF-A0A4Z1EUQ0-F1
#
_cell.length_a   1.000
_cell.length_b   1.000
_cell.length_c   1.000
_cell.angle_alpha   90.00
_cell.angle_beta   90.00
_cell.angle_gamma   90.00
#
_symmetry.space_group_name_H-M   'P 1'
#
loop_
_entity.id
_entity.type
_entity.pdbx_description
1 polymer ?
#
loop_
_entity_poly.entity_id
_entity_poly.type
_entity_poly.pdbx_seq_one_letter_code
_entity_poly.pdbx_strand_id
1 'polypeptide(L)'
;MNYTEQFRQHQRLQASVLNATQVAAYLPFQTLESHQLMYDLLDSADSAGGAGRVGIDVRGLFHRTAASIIHTLLSGFRIKDHNDPMVRAIVEANNEFSEFTQVGAHIVDQFPVLNNLPGFLAPWQAKAENHYTTKYNMRIKNLQRGLDSDSWNISKQLKKTLEKDSLAMSMYELAFDLGILIDAGLDGTTDSLFWFVVACITQDQGFIPTAREELDAVVGSDRFPVPDDKPNLPYVTAIVEEGPCISPPCEVIIEQAERTNHRHGHENSGFLSRRAGFSPLRTIKTLPPSHAVWDQLAAELPHLVKTQTVRETVTKMPLLDASAKTLPELYLQWAPTILGMTAYAFRYTTGIAFIPWAIVCERLGRSTPALTLIDMMVANFTSTSLSYSDVTLENLELLVPTVGNVEERTFFGVMIEMNAKAIPILHQIIEAQRSVLARNSSSLKDAIRNLSTLIKQITRTLEKVNVNLFHKGHIDPLIWTVTVANLGTPWLKDVVGAAGTAYPFFHMMDELTERSEYQTGIGKEAKAVRAIYPIHWRQFLEAVREASITEYIINSKDRELMEIWNSFKSLYHSEDGLLGFTGERC
;
A
#
# COMPACT_ATOMS: atom_id res chain seq x y z
N MET A 1 7.79 -26.58 9.30
CA MET A 1 8.17 -26.99 10.66
C MET A 1 7.28 -28.14 11.08
N ASN A 2 7.84 -29.25 11.55
CA ASN A 2 7.06 -30.36 12.10
C ASN A 2 6.77 -30.06 13.58
N TYR A 3 5.50 -30.00 13.97
CA TYR A 3 5.06 -29.76 15.34
C TYR A 3 5.25 -31.04 16.19
N THR A 4 6.48 -31.31 16.61
CA THR A 4 6.82 -32.45 17.47
C THR A 4 6.34 -32.25 18.90
N GLU A 5 6.25 -33.33 19.67
CA GLU A 5 5.89 -33.25 21.09
C GLU A 5 6.92 -32.43 21.89
N GLN A 6 8.21 -32.57 21.58
CA GLN A 6 9.28 -31.76 22.15
C GLN A 6 9.04 -30.26 21.89
N PHE A 7 8.68 -29.87 20.65
CA PHE A 7 8.35 -28.49 20.33
C PHE A 7 7.18 -27.94 21.16
N ARG A 8 6.13 -28.76 21.39
CA ARG A 8 5.00 -28.38 22.25
C ARG A 8 5.40 -28.18 23.71
N GLN A 9 6.36 -28.96 24.22
CA GLN A 9 6.89 -28.79 25.57
C GLN A 9 7.62 -27.46 25.73
N HIS A 10 8.48 -27.10 24.78
CA HIS A 10 9.15 -25.78 24.73
C HIS A 10 8.14 -24.63 24.68
N GLN A 11 7.13 -24.71 23.79
CA GLN A 11 6.07 -23.69 23.72
C GLN A 11 5.28 -23.57 25.03
N ARG A 12 4.97 -24.69 25.69
CA ARG A 12 4.26 -24.68 26.98
C ARG A 12 5.08 -23.98 28.06
N LEU A 13 6.39 -24.22 28.12
CA LEU A 13 7.29 -23.53 29.05
C LEU A 13 7.33 -22.02 28.77
N GLN A 14 7.52 -21.62 27.52
CA GLN A 14 7.55 -20.21 27.13
C GLN A 14 6.20 -19.51 27.40
N ALA A 15 5.08 -20.13 27.05
CA ALA A 15 3.73 -19.60 27.30
C ALA A 15 3.44 -19.41 28.80
N SER A 16 4.06 -20.22 29.67
CA SER A 16 3.89 -20.10 31.12
C SER A 16 4.40 -18.77 31.69
N VAL A 17 5.34 -18.11 30.99
CA VAL A 17 5.97 -16.85 31.41
C VAL A 17 5.68 -15.67 30.48
N LEU A 18 5.14 -15.91 29.28
CA LEU A 18 4.82 -14.87 28.28
C LEU A 18 3.32 -14.59 28.11
N ASN A 19 2.44 -15.22 28.88
CA ASN A 19 1.01 -14.92 28.80
C ASN A 19 0.68 -13.52 29.38
N ALA A 20 -0.44 -12.95 28.95
CA ALA A 20 -0.86 -11.59 29.31
C ALA A 20 -0.86 -11.33 30.82
N THR A 21 -1.29 -12.30 31.63
CA THR A 21 -1.30 -12.18 33.10
C THR A 21 0.11 -12.04 33.68
N GLN A 22 1.07 -12.83 33.19
CA GLN A 22 2.45 -12.75 33.65
C GLN A 22 3.14 -11.48 33.15
N VAL A 23 2.91 -11.11 31.88
CA VAL A 23 3.47 -9.87 31.31
C VAL A 23 2.99 -8.63 32.09
N ALA A 24 1.72 -8.59 32.50
CA ALA A 24 1.22 -7.51 33.35
C ALA A 24 1.96 -7.43 34.70
N ALA A 25 2.40 -8.57 35.27
CA ALA A 25 3.20 -8.59 36.50
C ALA A 25 4.63 -8.05 36.30
N TYR A 26 5.13 -7.97 35.07
CA TYR A 26 6.47 -7.44 34.75
C TYR A 26 6.49 -5.93 34.56
N LEU A 27 5.32 -5.30 34.48
CA LEU A 27 5.15 -3.88 34.23
C LEU A 27 6.01 -2.98 35.13
N PRO A 28 6.15 -3.22 36.47
CA PRO A 28 7.00 -2.37 37.30
C PRO A 28 8.47 -2.31 36.84
N PHE A 29 9.00 -3.40 36.30
CA PHE A 29 10.36 -3.44 35.75
C PHE A 29 10.45 -2.70 34.42
N GLN A 30 9.44 -2.85 33.56
CA GLN A 30 9.37 -2.11 32.30
C GLN A 30 9.28 -0.60 32.58
N THR A 31 8.42 -0.17 33.51
CA THR A 31 8.29 1.23 33.94
C THR A 31 9.60 1.77 34.49
N LEU A 32 10.30 1.01 35.34
CA LEU A 32 11.60 1.42 35.87
C LEU A 32 12.62 1.68 34.75
N GLU A 33 12.70 0.78 33.78
CA GLU A 33 13.65 0.91 32.67
C GLU A 33 13.23 1.97 31.65
N SER A 34 11.93 2.22 31.47
CA SER A 34 11.42 3.37 30.72
C SER A 34 11.83 4.69 31.37
N HIS A 35 11.73 4.80 32.70
CA HIS A 35 12.19 5.99 33.42
C HIS A 35 13.72 6.17 33.29
N GLN A 36 14.50 5.09 33.40
CA GLN A 36 15.93 5.15 33.18
C GLN A 36 16.28 5.59 31.75
N LEU A 37 15.58 5.05 30.75
CA LEU A 37 15.79 5.44 29.35
C LEU A 37 15.54 6.92 29.13
N MET A 38 14.45 7.47 29.70
CA MET A 38 14.18 8.91 29.61
C MET A 38 15.28 9.73 30.28
N TYR A 39 15.76 9.31 31.45
CA TYR A 39 16.89 9.95 32.12
C TYR A 39 18.15 9.92 31.25
N ASP A 40 18.53 8.75 30.71
CA ASP A 40 19.72 8.59 29.90
C ASP A 40 19.66 9.42 28.61
N LEU A 41 18.48 9.54 27.99
CA LEU A 41 18.26 10.37 26.80
C LEU A 41 18.46 11.86 27.11
N LEU A 42 17.93 12.34 28.24
CA LEU A 42 18.07 13.73 28.68
C LEU A 42 19.52 14.05 29.10
N ASP A 43 20.13 13.19 29.90
CA ASP A 43 21.51 13.34 30.36
C ASP A 43 22.52 13.31 29.20
N SER A 44 22.27 12.45 28.20
CA SER A 44 23.06 12.42 26.96
C SER A 44 22.89 13.68 26.13
N ALA A 45 21.67 14.26 26.09
CA ALA A 45 21.40 15.50 25.38
C ALA A 45 22.08 16.71 26.05
N ASP A 46 22.07 16.77 27.38
CA ASP A 46 22.74 17.81 28.17
C ASP A 46 24.26 17.71 28.04
N SER A 47 24.81 16.50 28.15
CA SER A 47 26.25 16.22 28.00
C SER A 47 26.77 16.52 26.59
N ALA A 48 25.91 16.41 25.57
CA ALA A 48 26.23 16.78 24.19
C ALA A 48 26.21 18.31 23.93
N GLY A 49 26.01 19.13 24.98
CA GLY A 49 26.16 20.58 24.95
C GLY A 49 24.93 21.35 24.46
N GLY A 50 23.73 20.75 24.49
CA GLY A 50 22.50 21.41 24.08
C GLY A 50 22.50 21.77 22.58
N ALA A 51 21.90 20.92 21.76
CA ALA A 51 21.61 21.18 20.34
C ALA A 51 22.82 21.43 19.39
N GLY A 52 24.01 20.89 19.65
CA GLY A 52 24.98 20.76 18.55
C GLY A 52 26.44 20.50 18.94
N ARG A 53 26.91 19.29 18.59
CA ARG A 53 28.18 19.01 17.87
C ARG A 53 28.53 17.50 17.86
N VAL A 54 27.93 16.69 18.74
CA VAL A 54 28.09 15.23 18.78
C VAL A 54 26.69 14.59 18.77
N GLY A 55 26.43 13.64 17.87
CA GLY A 55 25.16 12.92 17.82
C GLY A 55 24.94 12.02 19.04
N ILE A 56 23.70 11.87 19.48
CA ILE A 56 23.33 10.97 20.58
C ILE A 56 23.22 9.54 20.02
N ASP A 57 23.89 8.56 20.65
CA ASP A 57 23.73 7.14 20.33
C ASP A 57 22.44 6.58 20.93
N VAL A 58 21.29 6.96 20.34
CA VAL A 58 19.98 6.49 20.78
C VAL A 58 19.84 4.97 20.68
N ARG A 59 20.53 4.33 19.72
CA ARG A 59 20.50 2.88 19.54
C ARG A 59 21.18 2.15 20.70
N GLY A 60 22.33 2.66 21.16
CA GLY A 60 23.01 2.16 22.35
C GLY A 60 22.13 2.22 23.60
N LEU A 61 21.42 3.34 23.81
CA LEU A 61 20.50 3.51 24.94
C LEU A 61 19.29 2.56 24.86
N PHE A 62 18.74 2.33 23.67
CA PHE A 62 17.66 1.36 23.47
C PHE A 62 18.13 -0.08 23.69
N HIS A 63 19.31 -0.47 23.18
CA HIS A 63 19.90 -1.78 23.47
C HIS A 63 20.09 -2.00 24.98
N ARG A 64 20.61 -1.01 25.69
CA ARG A 64 20.76 -1.06 27.16
C ARG A 64 19.43 -1.28 27.85
N THR A 65 18.38 -0.58 27.41
CA THR A 65 17.02 -0.71 27.96
C THR A 65 16.48 -2.11 27.76
N ALA A 66 16.48 -2.60 26.51
CA ALA A 66 15.96 -3.92 26.20
C ALA A 66 16.77 -5.02 26.93
N ALA A 67 18.10 -4.94 26.90
CA ALA A 67 18.98 -5.88 27.60
C ALA A 67 18.72 -5.88 29.12
N SER A 68 18.55 -4.71 29.74
CA SER A 68 18.32 -4.61 31.17
C SER A 68 16.97 -5.19 31.59
N ILE A 69 15.88 -4.89 30.87
CA ILE A 69 14.55 -5.47 31.11
C ILE A 69 14.65 -7.00 31.05
N ILE A 70 15.20 -7.51 29.95
CA ILE A 70 15.27 -8.95 29.67
C ILE A 70 16.14 -9.66 30.70
N HIS A 71 17.36 -9.17 30.98
CA HIS A 71 18.24 -9.84 31.94
C HIS A 71 17.76 -9.74 33.38
N THR A 72 17.06 -8.67 33.75
CA THR A 72 16.43 -8.55 35.06
C THR A 72 15.34 -9.60 35.22
N LEU A 73 14.46 -9.74 34.22
CA LEU A 73 13.38 -10.72 34.25
C LEU A 73 13.87 -12.16 34.12
N LEU A 74 14.84 -12.43 33.23
CA LEU A 74 15.25 -13.78 32.86
C LEU A 74 16.33 -14.35 33.78
N SER A 75 17.30 -13.54 34.15
CA SER A 75 18.49 -13.98 34.89
C SER A 75 18.71 -13.22 36.20
N GLY A 76 17.80 -12.32 36.59
CA GLY A 76 17.81 -11.67 37.89
C GLY A 76 18.91 -10.62 38.08
N PHE A 77 19.41 -9.98 37.01
CA PHE A 77 20.38 -8.89 37.13
C PHE A 77 20.12 -7.76 36.12
N ARG A 78 20.42 -6.54 36.55
CA ARG A 78 20.21 -5.30 35.78
C ARG A 78 21.46 -4.93 34.98
N ILE A 79 21.28 -4.46 33.75
CA ILE A 79 22.35 -3.83 32.95
C ILE A 79 22.28 -2.32 33.17
N LYS A 80 23.39 -1.73 33.62
CA LYS A 80 23.41 -0.31 34.01
C LYS A 80 24.01 0.62 32.95
N ASP A 81 24.85 0.09 32.06
CA ASP A 81 25.60 0.86 31.08
C ASP A 81 25.39 0.25 29.69
N HIS A 82 25.24 1.08 28.67
CA HIS A 82 25.14 0.64 27.28
C HIS A 82 26.46 0.07 26.75
N ASN A 83 27.57 0.39 27.42
CA ASN A 83 28.90 -0.18 27.17
C ASN A 83 29.20 -1.45 27.97
N ASP A 84 28.21 -2.01 28.67
CA ASP A 84 28.41 -3.25 29.43
C ASP A 84 28.95 -4.36 28.52
N PRO A 85 30.05 -5.06 28.91
CA PRO A 85 30.65 -6.12 28.11
C PRO A 85 29.66 -7.22 27.71
N MET A 86 28.63 -7.46 28.52
CA MET A 86 27.59 -8.44 28.21
C MET A 86 26.70 -7.99 27.05
N VAL A 87 26.29 -6.71 27.03
CA VAL A 87 25.48 -6.17 25.93
C VAL A 87 26.27 -6.25 24.63
N ARG A 88 27.53 -5.84 24.66
CA ARG A 88 28.42 -5.93 23.48
C ARG A 88 28.57 -7.36 22.99
N ALA A 89 28.83 -8.30 23.88
CA ALA A 89 28.98 -9.71 23.52
C ALA A 89 27.71 -10.31 22.92
N ILE A 90 26.53 -9.91 23.39
CA ILE A 90 25.25 -10.38 22.83
C ILE A 90 25.00 -9.76 21.45
N VAL A 91 25.20 -8.45 21.31
CA VAL A 91 25.04 -7.74 20.03
C VAL A 91 26.02 -8.26 18.99
N GLU A 92 27.29 -8.49 19.35
CA GLU A 92 28.30 -9.09 18.47
C GLU A 92 27.90 -10.49 18.02
N ALA A 93 27.43 -11.34 18.95
CA ALA A 93 26.97 -12.67 18.60
C ALA A 93 25.71 -12.62 17.72
N ASN A 94 24.76 -11.72 17.97
CA ASN A 94 23.58 -11.58 17.12
C ASN A 94 23.94 -11.11 15.71
N ASN A 95 24.84 -10.13 15.59
CA ASN A 95 25.33 -9.68 14.28
C ASN A 95 26.02 -10.82 13.51
N GLU A 96 26.85 -11.62 14.19
CA GLU A 96 27.49 -12.78 13.58
C GLU A 96 26.43 -13.80 13.08
N PHE A 97 25.39 -14.05 13.88
CA PHE A 97 24.27 -14.91 13.49
C PHE A 97 23.48 -14.35 12.29
N SER A 98 23.23 -13.03 12.26
CA SER A 98 22.59 -12.37 11.14
C SER A 98 23.42 -12.49 9.85
N GLU A 99 24.75 -12.39 9.93
CA GLU A 99 25.63 -12.64 8.78
C GLU A 99 25.52 -14.08 8.28
N PHE A 100 25.49 -15.07 9.18
CA PHE A 100 25.37 -16.48 8.81
C PHE A 100 24.04 -16.85 8.15
N THR A 101 22.96 -16.17 8.55
CA THR A 101 21.60 -16.49 8.11
C THR A 101 21.18 -15.72 6.86
N GLN A 102 22.01 -14.81 6.36
CA GLN A 102 21.79 -14.15 5.08
C GLN A 102 21.82 -15.16 3.92
N VAL A 103 20.72 -15.22 3.17
CA VAL A 103 20.59 -16.10 2.02
C VAL A 103 21.66 -15.79 0.98
N GLY A 104 22.50 -16.78 0.65
CA GLY A 104 23.55 -16.64 -0.35
C GLY A 104 24.86 -16.04 0.16
N ALA A 105 24.99 -15.82 1.48
CA ALA A 105 26.24 -15.40 2.10
C ALA A 105 27.31 -16.51 2.05
N HIS A 106 26.92 -17.77 1.89
CA HIS A 106 27.83 -18.91 1.83
C HIS A 106 27.69 -19.70 0.53
N ILE A 107 28.83 -20.07 -0.07
CA ILE A 107 28.89 -20.87 -1.30
C ILE A 107 28.18 -22.23 -1.17
N VAL A 108 28.08 -22.76 0.06
CA VAL A 108 27.37 -24.01 0.36
C VAL A 108 25.86 -23.90 0.16
N ASP A 109 25.28 -22.69 0.22
CA ASP A 109 23.86 -22.46 -0.03
C ASP A 109 23.51 -22.65 -1.52
N GLN A 110 24.48 -22.37 -2.41
CA GLN A 110 24.35 -22.54 -3.86
C GLN A 110 24.73 -23.95 -4.31
N PHE A 111 25.66 -24.60 -3.59
CA PHE A 111 26.18 -25.92 -3.92
C PHE A 111 26.12 -26.85 -2.70
N PRO A 112 24.97 -27.52 -2.45
CA PRO A 112 24.78 -28.38 -1.27
C PRO A 112 25.80 -29.51 -1.13
N VAL A 113 26.46 -29.91 -2.22
CA VAL A 113 27.53 -30.92 -2.21
C VAL A 113 28.70 -30.52 -1.30
N LEU A 114 28.93 -29.23 -1.09
CA LEU A 114 30.01 -28.70 -0.24
C LEU A 114 29.79 -28.98 1.24
N ASN A 115 28.58 -29.37 1.68
CA ASN A 115 28.34 -29.82 3.06
C ASN A 115 29.11 -31.10 3.44
N ASN A 116 29.57 -31.86 2.44
CA ASN A 116 30.32 -33.10 2.66
C ASN A 116 31.84 -32.90 2.75
N LEU A 117 32.32 -31.64 2.67
CA LEU A 117 33.75 -31.36 2.79
C LEU A 117 34.26 -31.68 4.20
N PRO A 118 35.46 -32.26 4.34
CA PRO A 118 36.13 -32.37 5.64
C PRO A 118 36.29 -30.99 6.31
N GLY A 119 36.16 -30.92 7.63
CA GLY A 119 36.12 -29.65 8.38
C GLY A 119 37.28 -28.68 8.13
N PHE A 120 38.47 -29.17 7.77
CA PHE A 120 39.62 -28.30 7.43
C PHE A 120 39.46 -27.55 6.09
N LEU A 121 38.54 -27.99 5.22
CA LEU A 121 38.15 -27.33 3.96
C LEU A 121 36.84 -26.55 4.08
N ALA A 122 36.20 -26.57 5.26
CA ALA A 122 34.90 -25.95 5.51
C ALA A 122 35.00 -24.88 6.62
N PRO A 123 35.65 -23.72 6.35
CA PRO A 123 35.81 -22.66 7.35
C PRO A 123 34.48 -22.14 7.92
N TRP A 124 33.39 -22.23 7.16
CA TRP A 124 32.04 -21.89 7.64
C TRP A 124 31.56 -22.83 8.75
N GLN A 125 31.88 -24.13 8.70
CA GLN A 125 31.55 -25.08 9.77
C GLN A 125 32.32 -24.73 11.04
N ALA A 126 33.61 -24.41 10.93
CA ALA A 126 34.42 -23.99 12.07
C ALA A 126 33.91 -22.68 12.70
N LYS A 127 33.54 -21.69 11.88
CA LYS A 127 32.95 -20.42 12.36
C LYS A 127 31.60 -20.67 13.05
N ALA A 128 30.74 -21.51 12.47
CA ALA A 128 29.44 -21.88 13.06
C ALA A 128 29.58 -22.65 14.38
N GLU A 129 30.54 -23.57 14.48
CA GLU A 129 30.82 -24.31 15.72
C GLU A 129 31.35 -23.40 16.83
N ASN A 130 32.22 -22.44 16.48
CA ASN A 130 32.71 -21.43 17.42
C ASN A 130 31.58 -20.51 17.92
N HIS A 131 30.71 -20.08 16.99
CA HIS A 131 29.52 -19.30 17.31
C HIS A 131 28.58 -20.07 18.25
N TYR A 132 28.28 -21.33 17.90
CA TYR A 132 27.47 -22.23 18.71
C TYR A 132 28.05 -22.40 20.11
N THR A 133 29.35 -22.68 20.23
CA THR A 133 30.04 -22.84 21.53
C THR A 133 29.99 -21.56 22.36
N THR A 134 30.16 -20.40 21.74
CA THR A 134 30.12 -19.10 22.42
C THR A 134 28.73 -18.81 22.99
N LYS A 135 27.68 -18.89 22.15
CA LYS A 135 26.29 -18.74 22.58
C LYS A 135 25.91 -19.78 23.63
N TYR A 136 26.35 -21.02 23.44
CA TYR A 136 26.13 -22.11 24.37
C TYR A 136 26.65 -21.77 25.79
N ASN A 137 27.92 -21.36 25.89
CA ASN A 137 28.53 -21.00 27.18
C ASN A 137 27.84 -19.81 27.84
N MET A 138 27.44 -18.81 27.06
CA MET A 138 26.69 -17.65 27.56
C MET A 138 25.33 -18.05 28.13
N ARG A 139 24.59 -18.91 27.43
CA ARG A 139 23.25 -19.38 27.84
C ARG A 139 23.29 -20.16 29.15
N ILE A 140 24.24 -21.09 29.29
CA ILE A 140 24.45 -21.84 30.53
C ILE A 140 24.79 -20.89 31.68
N LYS A 141 25.69 -19.93 31.46
CA LYS A 141 26.08 -18.95 32.48
C LYS A 141 24.89 -18.07 32.92
N ASN A 142 24.04 -17.65 31.98
CA ASN A 142 22.85 -16.85 32.27
C ASN A 142 21.78 -17.64 33.01
N LEU A 143 21.58 -18.91 32.67
CA LEU A 143 20.68 -19.80 33.40
C LEU A 143 21.19 -20.01 34.83
N GLN A 144 22.47 -20.36 34.99
CA GLN A 144 23.07 -20.58 36.30
C GLN A 144 22.95 -19.34 37.19
N ARG A 145 23.27 -18.16 36.64
CA ARG A 145 23.11 -16.89 37.35
C ARG A 145 21.67 -16.61 37.79
N GLY A 146 20.69 -16.95 36.96
CA GLY A 146 19.28 -16.83 37.32
C GLY A 146 18.88 -17.78 38.45
N LEU A 147 19.35 -19.03 38.41
CA LEU A 147 19.09 -20.01 39.46
C LEU A 147 19.74 -19.64 40.79
N ASP A 148 20.95 -19.08 40.75
CA ASP A 148 21.74 -18.69 41.93
C ASP A 148 21.35 -17.31 42.49
N SER A 149 20.61 -16.50 41.74
CA SER A 149 20.12 -15.19 42.22
C SER A 149 19.25 -15.37 43.48
N ASP A 150 19.27 -14.43 44.42
CA ASP A 150 18.35 -14.45 45.57
C ASP A 150 16.91 -14.08 45.16
N SER A 151 16.78 -13.24 44.13
CA SER A 151 15.49 -12.70 43.67
C SER A 151 14.72 -13.70 42.82
N TRP A 152 13.41 -13.49 42.71
CA TRP A 152 12.59 -14.20 41.72
C TRP A 152 13.00 -13.78 40.30
N ASN A 153 12.98 -14.74 39.36
CA ASN A 153 13.21 -14.52 37.94
C ASN A 153 12.63 -15.69 37.12
N ILE A 154 12.54 -15.52 35.81
CA ILE A 154 11.98 -16.49 34.86
C ILE A 154 12.81 -17.78 34.82
N SER A 155 14.14 -17.76 34.96
CA SER A 155 14.94 -19.01 35.03
C SER A 155 14.44 -19.96 36.13
N LYS A 156 14.18 -19.42 37.33
CA LYS A 156 13.61 -20.20 38.45
C LYS A 156 12.19 -20.66 38.16
N GLN A 157 11.37 -19.81 37.54
CA GLN A 157 9.99 -20.14 37.20
C GLN A 157 9.92 -21.25 36.14
N LEU A 158 10.77 -21.22 35.12
CA LEU A 158 10.86 -22.25 34.09
C LEU A 158 11.33 -23.57 34.70
N LYS A 159 12.38 -23.56 35.54
CA LYS A 159 12.84 -24.76 36.26
C LYS A 159 11.73 -25.36 37.13
N LYS A 160 11.00 -24.53 37.89
CA LYS A 160 9.87 -24.98 38.72
C LYS A 160 8.75 -25.59 37.87
N THR A 161 8.47 -25.01 36.71
CA THR A 161 7.44 -25.51 35.78
C THR A 161 7.87 -26.84 35.17
N LEU A 162 9.14 -26.97 34.81
CA LEU A 162 9.74 -28.20 34.32
C LEU A 162 9.59 -29.35 35.32
N GLU A 163 9.95 -29.11 36.59
CA GLU A 163 9.84 -30.07 37.69
C GLU A 163 8.38 -30.43 38.00
N LYS A 164 7.49 -29.42 38.01
CA LYS A 164 6.06 -29.60 38.29
C LYS A 164 5.36 -30.45 37.23
N ASP A 165 5.64 -30.18 35.96
CA ASP A 165 4.97 -30.82 34.83
C ASP A 165 5.68 -32.12 34.38
N SER A 166 6.75 -32.53 35.09
CA SER A 166 7.56 -33.73 34.81
C SER A 166 8.02 -33.82 33.35
N LEU A 167 8.39 -32.66 32.78
CA LEU A 167 8.81 -32.59 31.39
C LEU A 167 10.22 -33.19 31.22
N ALA A 168 10.38 -34.05 30.22
CA ALA A 168 11.64 -34.71 29.91
C ALA A 168 12.58 -33.76 29.15
N MET A 169 13.12 -32.74 29.84
CA MET A 169 14.03 -31.75 29.29
C MET A 169 15.30 -31.67 30.14
N SER A 170 16.44 -31.60 29.47
CA SER A 170 17.72 -31.38 30.12
C SER A 170 17.90 -29.92 30.57
N MET A 171 18.77 -29.70 31.56
CA MET A 171 19.20 -28.33 31.92
C MET A 171 19.86 -27.58 30.76
N TYR A 172 20.43 -28.33 29.80
CA TYR A 172 20.99 -27.80 28.58
C TYR A 172 19.90 -27.21 27.69
N GLU A 173 18.86 -27.98 27.39
CA GLU A 173 17.70 -27.52 26.62
C GLU A 173 16.99 -26.34 27.30
N LEU A 174 16.87 -26.35 28.63
CA LEU A 174 16.32 -25.23 29.40
C LEU A 174 17.14 -23.94 29.23
N ALA A 175 18.47 -24.05 29.19
CA ALA A 175 19.35 -22.90 28.93
C ALA A 175 19.18 -22.37 27.50
N PHE A 176 18.94 -23.26 26.53
CA PHE A 176 18.62 -22.88 25.16
C PHE A 176 17.29 -22.12 25.09
N ASP A 177 16.24 -22.60 25.75
CA ASP A 177 14.96 -21.91 25.82
C ASP A 177 15.08 -20.52 26.42
N LEU A 178 15.78 -20.39 27.55
CA LEU A 178 16.04 -19.10 28.18
C LEU A 178 16.84 -18.18 27.23
N GLY A 179 17.86 -18.72 26.58
CA GLY A 179 18.70 -18.00 25.62
C GLY A 179 17.93 -17.45 24.42
N ILE A 180 17.01 -18.23 23.87
CA ILE A 180 16.16 -17.81 22.75
C ILE A 180 15.25 -16.65 23.18
N LEU A 181 14.69 -16.69 24.39
CA LEU A 181 13.89 -15.59 24.91
C LEU A 181 14.71 -14.30 25.09
N ILE A 182 15.97 -14.44 25.50
CA ILE A 182 16.91 -13.31 25.59
C ILE A 182 17.17 -12.73 24.19
N ASP A 183 17.56 -13.58 23.25
CA ASP A 183 17.94 -13.16 21.89
C ASP A 183 16.74 -12.50 21.17
N ALA A 184 15.53 -13.05 21.31
CA ALA A 184 14.33 -12.57 20.63
C ALA A 184 13.85 -11.19 21.12
N GLY A 185 14.02 -10.88 22.41
CA GLY A 185 13.52 -9.63 22.97
C GLY A 185 14.43 -8.42 22.75
N LEU A 186 15.70 -8.64 22.38
CA LEU A 186 16.71 -7.58 22.36
C LEU A 186 16.63 -6.71 21.09
N ASP A 187 16.87 -7.32 19.93
CA ASP A 187 17.05 -6.57 18.67
C ASP A 187 15.72 -6.00 18.18
N GLY A 188 14.65 -6.81 18.19
CA GLY A 188 13.33 -6.38 17.71
C GLY A 188 12.77 -5.18 18.46
N THR A 189 12.90 -5.14 19.80
CA THR A 189 12.48 -4.01 20.62
C THR A 189 13.33 -2.77 20.34
N THR A 190 14.65 -2.96 20.22
CA THR A 190 15.60 -1.88 19.95
C THR A 190 15.33 -1.23 18.58
N ASP A 191 15.18 -2.05 17.55
CA ASP A 191 14.93 -1.56 16.19
C ASP A 191 13.54 -0.90 16.09
N SER A 192 12.53 -1.39 16.80
CA SER A 192 11.20 -0.75 16.85
C SER A 192 11.27 0.66 17.44
N LEU A 193 11.95 0.83 18.57
CA LEU A 193 12.15 2.14 19.20
C LEU A 193 13.01 3.06 18.32
N PHE A 194 14.05 2.51 17.69
CA PHE A 194 14.90 3.26 16.75
C PHE A 194 14.11 3.80 15.56
N TRP A 195 13.32 2.95 14.90
CA TRP A 195 12.47 3.36 13.78
C TRP A 195 11.35 4.31 14.20
N PHE A 196 10.84 4.19 15.43
CA PHE A 196 9.92 5.18 15.98
C PHE A 196 10.57 6.58 16.06
N VAL A 197 11.81 6.68 16.54
CA VAL A 197 12.55 7.96 16.55
C VAL A 197 12.77 8.47 15.12
N VAL A 198 13.14 7.60 14.18
CA VAL A 198 13.28 7.98 12.76
C VAL A 198 11.95 8.51 12.20
N ALA A 199 10.82 7.88 12.52
CA ALA A 199 9.50 8.35 12.11
C ALA A 199 9.17 9.71 12.74
N CYS A 200 9.48 9.93 14.02
CA CYS A 200 9.31 11.21 14.69
C CYS A 200 10.09 12.36 14.00
N ILE A 201 11.25 12.04 13.41
CA ILE A 201 12.13 13.02 12.76
C ILE A 201 11.75 13.24 11.30
N THR A 202 11.37 12.18 10.58
CA THR A 202 11.21 12.22 9.12
C THR A 202 9.77 12.43 8.66
N GLN A 203 8.77 12.17 9.50
CA GLN A 203 7.35 12.28 9.12
C GLN A 203 6.78 13.64 9.57
N ASP A 204 6.71 14.58 8.64
CA ASP A 204 6.18 15.95 8.86
C ASP A 204 4.64 16.01 8.74
N GLN A 205 3.93 15.05 9.34
CA GLN A 205 2.46 14.97 9.28
C GLN A 205 1.75 15.49 10.54
N GLY A 206 2.48 16.14 11.46
CA GLY A 206 1.88 16.71 12.67
C GLY A 206 1.37 15.66 13.70
N PHE A 207 1.76 14.39 13.54
CA PHE A 207 1.31 13.33 14.46
C PHE A 207 1.91 13.50 15.86
N ILE A 208 3.15 13.98 15.99
CA ILE A 208 3.80 14.23 17.29
C ILE A 208 3.10 15.36 18.08
N PRO A 209 2.82 16.55 17.50
CA PRO A 209 2.01 17.58 18.16
C PRO A 209 0.65 17.04 18.64
N THR A 210 -0.05 16.28 17.80
CA THR A 210 -1.37 15.71 18.13
C THR A 210 -1.28 14.71 19.28
N ALA A 211 -0.26 13.84 19.28
CA ALA A 211 -0.02 12.90 20.38
C ALA A 211 0.30 13.62 21.69
N ARG A 212 1.05 14.73 21.61
CA ARG A 212 1.35 15.57 22.77
C ARG A 212 0.10 16.24 23.32
N GLU A 213 -0.78 16.77 22.47
CA GLU A 213 -2.05 17.37 22.90
C GLU A 213 -2.93 16.36 23.65
N GLU A 214 -3.03 15.12 23.16
CA GLU A 214 -3.78 14.05 23.85
C GLU A 214 -3.15 13.70 25.21
N LEU A 215 -1.82 13.55 25.26
CA LEU A 215 -1.09 13.29 26.51
C LEU A 215 -1.26 14.42 27.52
N ASP A 216 -1.09 15.67 27.09
CA ASP A 216 -1.23 16.85 27.95
C ASP A 216 -2.67 16.98 28.48
N ALA A 217 -3.69 16.61 27.68
CA ALA A 217 -5.08 16.65 28.09
C ALA A 217 -5.47 15.56 29.12
N VAL A 218 -4.89 14.36 29.00
CA VAL A 218 -5.27 13.20 29.83
C VAL A 218 -4.39 13.06 31.07
N VAL A 219 -3.08 13.24 30.90
CA VAL A 219 -2.07 13.00 31.94
C VAL A 219 -1.64 14.30 32.61
N GLY A 220 -1.58 15.39 31.84
CA GLY A 220 -1.04 16.68 32.29
C GLY A 220 0.49 16.69 32.38
N SER A 221 1.05 17.72 33.02
CA SER A 221 2.51 17.92 33.14
C SER A 221 3.14 17.35 34.42
N ASP A 222 2.32 16.92 35.38
CA ASP A 222 2.77 16.64 36.75
C ASP A 222 3.13 15.17 37.02
N ARG A 223 2.83 14.27 36.06
CA ARG A 223 3.12 12.83 36.17
C ARG A 223 3.38 12.19 34.80
N PHE A 224 3.98 11.01 34.79
CA PHE A 224 4.12 10.19 33.60
C PHE A 224 2.83 9.39 33.30
N PRO A 225 2.58 9.00 32.03
CA PRO A 225 1.49 8.11 31.66
C PRO A 225 1.66 6.73 32.31
N VAL A 226 0.54 6.13 32.73
CA VAL A 226 0.48 4.76 33.27
C VAL A 226 -0.50 3.92 32.45
N PRO A 227 -0.45 2.58 32.50
CA PRO A 227 -1.32 1.74 31.66
C PRO A 227 -2.83 1.95 31.87
N ASP A 228 -3.24 2.40 33.05
CA ASP A 228 -4.65 2.73 33.33
C ASP A 228 -5.14 3.96 32.54
N ASP A 229 -4.23 4.78 32.00
CA ASP A 229 -4.56 5.89 31.11
C ASP A 229 -4.91 5.41 29.68
N LYS A 230 -4.51 4.18 29.29
CA LYS A 230 -4.66 3.66 27.90
C LYS A 230 -6.07 3.84 27.32
N PRO A 231 -7.18 3.56 28.03
CA PRO A 231 -8.54 3.75 27.49
C PRO A 231 -8.86 5.20 27.10
N ASN A 232 -8.15 6.17 27.68
CA ASN A 232 -8.32 7.59 27.41
C ASN A 232 -7.25 8.15 26.45
N LEU A 233 -6.33 7.32 25.97
CA LEU A 233 -5.25 7.68 25.04
C LEU A 233 -5.40 6.94 23.69
N PRO A 234 -6.54 7.05 22.98
CA PRO A 234 -6.77 6.30 21.74
C PRO A 234 -5.78 6.66 20.62
N TYR A 235 -5.34 7.91 20.51
CA TYR A 235 -4.41 8.33 19.46
C TYR A 235 -2.98 7.83 19.73
N VAL A 236 -2.48 7.99 20.95
CA VAL A 236 -1.18 7.42 21.36
C VAL A 236 -1.21 5.89 21.26
N THR A 237 -2.34 5.26 21.60
CA THR A 237 -2.52 3.81 21.42
C THR A 237 -2.40 3.41 19.95
N ALA A 238 -3.04 4.15 19.04
CA ALA A 238 -2.92 3.90 17.61
C ALA A 238 -1.47 4.02 17.12
N ILE A 239 -0.73 5.04 17.56
CA ILE A 239 0.69 5.20 17.22
C ILE A 239 1.53 4.00 17.66
N VAL A 240 1.30 3.49 18.88
CA VAL A 240 2.02 2.33 19.42
C VAL A 240 1.64 1.04 18.69
N GLU A 241 0.37 0.88 18.30
CA GLU A 241 -0.14 -0.30 17.61
C GLU A 241 0.19 -0.30 16.10
N GLU A 242 0.42 0.86 15.48
CA GLU A 242 0.73 1.01 14.03
C GLU A 242 2.25 1.10 13.69
N GLY A 243 3.13 1.43 14.64
CA GLY A 243 4.58 1.45 14.39
C GLY A 243 5.17 0.03 14.31
N PRO A 244 6.08 -0.34 13.37
CA PRO A 244 6.80 0.41 12.33
C PRO A 244 6.54 -0.17 10.91
N CYS A 245 5.29 -0.18 10.43
CA CYS A 245 5.05 -0.51 9.02
C CYS A 245 5.17 0.77 8.20
N ILE A 246 6.28 0.95 7.47
CA ILE A 246 6.37 2.02 6.48
C ILE A 246 5.39 1.66 5.36
N SER A 247 4.19 2.22 5.44
CA SER A 247 3.17 2.06 4.41
C SER A 247 3.69 2.64 3.09
N PRO A 248 3.59 1.92 1.97
CA PRO A 248 3.84 2.45 0.65
C PRO A 248 3.11 3.78 0.41
N PRO A 249 3.76 4.80 -0.17
CA PRO A 249 3.14 6.09 -0.46
C PRO A 249 1.80 5.96 -1.19
N CYS A 250 1.73 5.08 -2.20
CA CYS A 250 0.49 4.89 -2.94
C CYS A 250 -0.64 4.24 -2.10
N GLU A 251 -0.31 3.38 -1.12
CA GLU A 251 -1.28 2.78 -0.20
C GLU A 251 -1.85 3.84 0.75
N VAL A 252 -1.00 4.75 1.26
CA VAL A 252 -1.42 5.88 2.11
C VAL A 252 -2.42 6.78 1.36
N ILE A 253 -2.16 7.11 0.10
CA ILE A 253 -3.09 7.93 -0.69
C ILE A 253 -4.43 7.22 -0.93
N ILE A 254 -4.42 5.91 -1.17
CA ILE A 254 -5.66 5.13 -1.33
C ILE A 254 -6.48 5.19 -0.05
N GLU A 255 -5.87 4.94 1.10
CA GLU A 255 -6.55 4.98 2.40
C GLU A 255 -7.09 6.38 2.71
N GLN A 256 -6.31 7.43 2.39
CA GLN A 256 -6.75 8.81 2.55
C GLN A 256 -7.94 9.15 1.64
N ALA A 257 -7.94 8.68 0.40
CA ALA A 257 -9.05 8.85 -0.54
C ALA A 257 -10.31 8.14 -0.04
N GLU A 258 -10.19 6.88 0.42
CA GLU A 258 -11.31 6.12 0.98
C GLU A 258 -11.89 6.80 2.23
N ARG A 259 -11.04 7.26 3.16
CA ARG A 259 -11.47 8.00 4.36
C ARG A 259 -12.18 9.29 4.00
N THR A 260 -11.65 10.04 3.03
CA THR A 260 -12.22 11.31 2.57
C THR A 260 -13.58 11.09 1.91
N ASN A 261 -13.67 10.16 0.96
CA ASN A 261 -14.90 9.82 0.26
C ASN A 261 -15.97 9.28 1.22
N HIS A 262 -15.59 8.44 2.19
CA HIS A 262 -16.51 7.95 3.22
C HIS A 262 -17.04 9.09 4.10
N ARG A 263 -16.18 10.01 4.54
CA ARG A 263 -16.58 11.17 5.37
C ARG A 263 -17.54 12.09 4.62
N HIS A 264 -17.34 12.27 3.32
CA HIS A 264 -18.22 13.08 2.48
C HIS A 264 -19.51 12.34 2.07
N GLY A 265 -19.51 11.01 2.10
CA GLY A 265 -20.63 10.18 1.64
C GLY A 265 -20.77 10.13 0.10
N HIS A 266 -19.76 10.59 -0.64
CA HIS A 266 -19.70 10.61 -2.10
C HIS A 266 -18.25 10.59 -2.59
N GLU A 267 -18.04 10.31 -3.88
CA GLU A 267 -16.70 10.09 -4.47
C GLU A 267 -16.27 11.20 -5.46
N ASN A 268 -16.88 12.39 -5.39
CA ASN A 268 -16.64 13.52 -6.32
C ASN A 268 -15.18 13.99 -6.40
N SER A 269 -14.35 13.71 -5.38
CA SER A 269 -12.90 14.01 -5.39
C SER A 269 -12.08 12.99 -6.20
N GLY A 270 -12.72 11.95 -6.74
CA GLY A 270 -12.13 10.89 -7.55
C GLY A 270 -12.43 9.51 -6.98
N PHE A 271 -12.85 8.58 -7.86
CA PHE A 271 -13.01 7.18 -7.51
C PHE A 271 -11.64 6.54 -7.26
N LEU A 272 -11.26 6.34 -6.02
CA LEU A 272 -10.01 5.64 -5.70
C LEU A 272 -10.25 4.80 -4.45
N SER A 273 -10.10 3.49 -4.60
CA SER A 273 -10.25 2.54 -3.50
C SER A 273 -9.39 1.31 -3.73
N ARG A 274 -9.03 0.63 -2.65
CA ARG A 274 -8.33 -0.64 -2.72
C ARG A 274 -9.18 -1.70 -3.40
N ARG A 275 -10.50 -1.65 -3.22
CA ARG A 275 -11.44 -2.67 -3.71
C ARG A 275 -11.82 -2.49 -5.19
N ALA A 276 -12.04 -1.26 -5.63
CA ALA A 276 -12.56 -0.95 -6.96
C ALA A 276 -11.55 -0.23 -7.87
N GLY A 277 -10.33 0.06 -7.37
CA GLY A 277 -9.33 0.85 -8.09
C GLY A 277 -9.89 2.21 -8.45
N PHE A 278 -9.89 2.53 -9.75
CA PHE A 278 -10.41 3.77 -10.31
C PHE A 278 -11.91 3.75 -10.64
N SER A 279 -12.66 2.74 -10.17
CA SER A 279 -14.10 2.61 -10.42
C SER A 279 -14.94 3.03 -9.20
N PRO A 280 -16.17 3.53 -9.39
CA PRO A 280 -17.05 3.92 -8.29
C PRO A 280 -17.36 2.73 -7.37
N LEU A 281 -17.28 2.92 -6.06
CA LEU A 281 -17.75 1.92 -5.09
C LEU A 281 -19.27 1.79 -5.10
N ARG A 282 -19.97 2.90 -5.39
CA ARG A 282 -21.43 2.93 -5.49
C ARG A 282 -21.86 3.46 -6.86
N THR A 283 -22.41 2.58 -7.68
CA THR A 283 -23.08 2.97 -8.93
C THR A 283 -24.40 3.68 -8.64
N ILE A 284 -24.51 4.94 -9.04
CA ILE A 284 -25.77 5.69 -9.04
C ILE A 284 -26.50 5.40 -10.34
N LYS A 285 -27.77 5.00 -10.25
CA LYS A 285 -28.60 4.63 -11.42
C LYS A 285 -29.76 5.58 -11.68
N THR A 286 -30.13 6.37 -10.67
CA THR A 286 -31.27 7.29 -10.74
C THR A 286 -30.95 8.57 -9.99
N LEU A 287 -31.36 9.68 -10.58
CA LEU A 287 -31.32 11.00 -9.97
C LEU A 287 -32.51 11.21 -9.01
N PRO A 288 -32.47 12.26 -8.18
CA PRO A 288 -33.63 12.64 -7.38
C PRO A 288 -34.86 12.91 -8.25
N PRO A 289 -36.09 12.78 -7.72
CA PRO A 289 -37.32 13.00 -8.49
C PRO A 289 -37.38 14.37 -9.20
N SER A 290 -36.74 15.40 -8.64
CA SER A 290 -36.64 16.73 -9.25
C SER A 290 -35.86 16.77 -10.57
N HIS A 291 -35.06 15.74 -10.85
CA HIS A 291 -34.20 15.60 -12.02
C HIS A 291 -34.51 14.34 -12.85
N ALA A 292 -35.64 13.67 -12.61
CA ALA A 292 -36.02 12.44 -13.31
C ALA A 292 -36.10 12.60 -14.84
N VAL A 293 -36.31 13.82 -15.35
CA VAL A 293 -36.29 14.14 -16.79
C VAL A 293 -34.91 13.86 -17.41
N TRP A 294 -33.82 13.99 -16.66
CA TRP A 294 -32.48 13.62 -17.14
C TRP A 294 -32.30 12.11 -17.22
N ASP A 295 -32.82 11.34 -16.26
CA ASP A 295 -32.80 9.87 -16.35
C ASP A 295 -33.61 9.37 -17.55
N GLN A 296 -34.77 9.98 -17.82
CA GLN A 296 -35.57 9.68 -19.00
C GLN A 296 -34.80 9.98 -20.30
N LEU A 297 -34.14 11.14 -20.36
CA LEU A 297 -33.29 11.52 -21.49
C LEU A 297 -32.18 10.49 -21.73
N ALA A 298 -31.51 10.03 -20.67
CA ALA A 298 -30.48 9.00 -20.77
C ALA A 298 -31.00 7.68 -21.36
N ALA A 299 -32.19 7.24 -20.93
CA ALA A 299 -32.81 6.02 -21.43
C ALA A 299 -33.29 6.14 -22.89
N GLU A 300 -33.75 7.32 -23.30
CA GLU A 300 -34.27 7.58 -24.66
C GLU A 300 -33.17 7.94 -25.67
N LEU A 301 -31.97 8.29 -25.21
CA LEU A 301 -30.88 8.83 -26.05
C LEU A 301 -30.61 8.01 -27.32
N PRO A 302 -30.49 6.67 -27.30
CA PRO A 302 -30.32 5.87 -28.52
C PRO A 302 -31.45 6.05 -29.54
N HIS A 303 -32.69 6.11 -29.05
CA HIS A 303 -33.85 6.32 -29.91
C HIS A 303 -33.86 7.74 -30.50
N LEU A 304 -33.51 8.74 -29.69
CA LEU A 304 -33.43 10.14 -30.12
C LEU A 304 -32.32 10.37 -31.16
N VAL A 305 -31.16 9.73 -30.99
CA VAL A 305 -30.06 9.76 -31.97
C VAL A 305 -30.50 9.11 -33.28
N LYS A 306 -31.11 7.92 -33.20
CA LYS A 306 -31.61 7.19 -34.37
C LYS A 306 -32.67 7.97 -35.16
N THR A 307 -33.54 8.71 -34.47
CA THR A 307 -34.60 9.53 -35.08
C THR A 307 -34.17 10.96 -35.39
N GLN A 308 -32.94 11.35 -35.03
CA GLN A 308 -32.40 12.71 -35.18
C GLN A 308 -33.21 13.78 -34.44
N THR A 309 -33.85 13.41 -33.32
CA THR A 309 -34.74 14.28 -32.52
C THR A 309 -34.11 14.77 -31.20
N VAL A 310 -32.83 14.48 -30.95
CA VAL A 310 -32.11 14.91 -29.73
C VAL A 310 -32.25 16.41 -29.50
N ARG A 311 -31.96 17.25 -30.51
CA ARG A 311 -32.03 18.72 -30.39
C ARG A 311 -33.44 19.19 -30.03
N GLU A 312 -34.45 18.67 -30.72
CA GLU A 312 -35.84 19.06 -30.50
C GLU A 312 -36.27 18.73 -29.07
N THR A 313 -35.92 17.54 -28.59
CA THR A 313 -36.22 17.07 -27.24
C THR A 313 -35.51 17.93 -26.20
N VAL A 314 -34.20 18.11 -26.33
CA VAL A 314 -33.38 18.90 -25.39
C VAL A 314 -33.81 20.36 -25.33
N THR A 315 -34.23 20.95 -26.44
CA THR A 315 -34.70 22.36 -26.48
C THR A 315 -36.03 22.54 -25.76
N LYS A 316 -36.88 21.49 -25.73
CA LYS A 316 -38.18 21.51 -25.03
C LYS A 316 -38.06 21.14 -23.54
N MET A 317 -36.91 20.65 -23.09
CA MET A 317 -36.71 20.27 -21.69
C MET A 317 -36.74 21.50 -20.78
N PRO A 318 -37.30 21.37 -19.56
CA PRO A 318 -37.23 22.43 -18.57
C PRO A 318 -35.79 22.68 -18.14
N LEU A 319 -35.45 23.95 -17.86
CA LEU A 319 -34.20 24.30 -17.18
C LEU A 319 -34.29 23.79 -15.73
N LEU A 320 -33.48 22.79 -15.40
CA LEU A 320 -33.38 22.27 -14.04
C LEU A 320 -32.24 22.95 -13.27
N ASP A 321 -32.51 23.35 -12.03
CA ASP A 321 -31.50 23.91 -11.14
C ASP A 321 -30.50 22.81 -10.74
N ALA A 322 -29.23 22.98 -11.08
CA ALA A 322 -28.16 22.07 -10.73
C ALA A 322 -27.29 22.56 -9.56
N SER A 323 -27.78 23.52 -8.77
CA SER A 323 -27.11 23.96 -7.55
C SER A 323 -27.12 22.88 -6.46
N ALA A 324 -26.28 23.05 -5.44
CA ALA A 324 -26.22 22.13 -4.30
C ALA A 324 -27.56 22.03 -3.53
N LYS A 325 -28.47 22.99 -3.72
CA LYS A 325 -29.79 23.01 -3.07
C LYS A 325 -30.73 21.93 -3.62
N THR A 326 -30.65 21.65 -4.92
CA THR A 326 -31.59 20.80 -5.65
C THR A 326 -30.96 19.51 -6.15
N LEU A 327 -29.65 19.51 -6.40
CA LEU A 327 -28.88 18.34 -6.79
C LEU A 327 -27.79 18.05 -5.73
N PRO A 328 -28.05 17.13 -4.79
CA PRO A 328 -27.09 16.77 -3.74
C PRO A 328 -25.79 16.20 -4.30
N GLU A 329 -24.69 16.38 -3.55
CA GLU A 329 -23.34 15.93 -3.94
C GLU A 329 -23.26 14.45 -4.31
N LEU A 330 -24.04 13.59 -3.66
CA LEU A 330 -24.13 12.15 -3.95
C LEU A 330 -24.44 11.85 -5.43
N TYR A 331 -25.19 12.72 -6.10
CA TYR A 331 -25.64 12.53 -7.49
C TYR A 331 -24.81 13.33 -8.50
N LEU A 332 -23.86 14.12 -8.02
CA LEU A 332 -23.21 15.15 -8.83
C LEU A 332 -22.42 14.53 -9.99
N GLN A 333 -21.65 13.47 -9.74
CA GLN A 333 -20.85 12.78 -10.76
C GLN A 333 -21.69 12.01 -11.79
N TRP A 334 -22.98 11.77 -11.53
CA TRP A 334 -23.89 11.11 -12.47
C TRP A 334 -24.48 12.08 -13.52
N ALA A 335 -24.75 13.32 -13.13
CA ALA A 335 -25.25 14.36 -14.03
C ALA A 335 -24.35 14.67 -15.26
N PRO A 336 -23.01 14.80 -15.18
CA PRO A 336 -22.18 15.08 -16.35
C PRO A 336 -22.11 13.90 -17.32
N THR A 337 -22.31 12.66 -16.86
CA THR A 337 -22.46 11.50 -17.75
C THR A 337 -23.68 11.69 -18.64
N ILE A 338 -24.85 11.99 -18.09
CA ILE A 338 -26.07 12.18 -18.89
C ILE A 338 -25.96 13.41 -19.79
N LEU A 339 -25.64 14.57 -19.21
CA LEU A 339 -25.64 15.85 -19.91
C LEU A 339 -24.51 15.93 -20.94
N GLY A 340 -23.32 15.44 -20.61
CA GLY A 340 -22.17 15.39 -21.50
C GLY A 340 -22.41 14.42 -22.66
N MET A 341 -22.88 13.20 -22.40
CA MET A 341 -23.17 12.23 -23.47
C MET A 341 -24.22 12.77 -24.44
N THR A 342 -25.28 13.39 -23.92
CA THR A 342 -26.31 14.04 -24.75
C THR A 342 -25.72 15.20 -25.58
N ALA A 343 -24.86 16.03 -24.97
CA ALA A 343 -24.24 17.16 -25.66
C ALA A 343 -23.32 16.70 -26.80
N TYR A 344 -22.52 15.66 -26.58
CA TYR A 344 -21.61 15.07 -27.58
C TYR A 344 -22.34 14.26 -28.65
N ALA A 345 -23.46 13.60 -28.34
CA ALA A 345 -24.31 12.95 -29.33
C ALA A 345 -24.81 13.91 -30.41
N PHE A 346 -24.99 15.18 -30.06
CA PHE A 346 -25.52 16.21 -30.95
C PHE A 346 -24.46 17.20 -31.49
N ARG A 347 -23.22 17.12 -30.97
CA ARG A 347 -22.06 17.97 -31.32
C ARG A 347 -22.24 19.48 -31.23
N TYR A 348 -23.38 20.02 -30.78
CA TYR A 348 -23.62 21.45 -30.54
C TYR A 348 -24.84 21.68 -29.63
N THR A 349 -24.71 21.58 -28.31
CA THR A 349 -25.71 22.14 -27.40
C THR A 349 -25.37 23.59 -27.06
N THR A 350 -25.67 24.51 -27.98
CA THR A 350 -25.93 25.89 -27.58
C THR A 350 -27.38 25.94 -27.08
N GLY A 351 -27.60 26.31 -25.81
CA GLY A 351 -28.95 26.41 -25.24
C GLY A 351 -29.07 26.02 -23.77
N ILE A 352 -30.32 25.75 -23.35
CA ILE A 352 -30.76 25.64 -21.95
C ILE A 352 -30.07 24.50 -21.18
N ALA A 353 -29.77 23.37 -21.82
CA ALA A 353 -29.09 22.23 -21.18
C ALA A 353 -27.59 22.45 -20.89
N PHE A 354 -26.97 23.48 -21.49
CA PHE A 354 -25.57 23.81 -21.24
C PHE A 354 -25.35 24.44 -19.86
N ILE A 355 -26.32 25.21 -19.36
CA ILE A 355 -26.21 25.90 -18.06
C ILE A 355 -26.11 24.92 -16.88
N PRO A 356 -27.02 23.93 -16.73
CA PRO A 356 -26.90 22.93 -15.67
C PRO A 356 -25.60 22.13 -15.75
N TRP A 357 -25.16 21.80 -16.97
CA TRP A 357 -23.92 21.03 -17.15
C TRP A 357 -22.68 21.82 -16.74
N ALA A 358 -22.61 23.12 -17.10
CA ALA A 358 -21.55 24.01 -16.64
C ALA A 358 -21.48 24.10 -15.11
N ILE A 359 -22.64 24.26 -14.45
CA ILE A 359 -22.73 24.31 -12.97
C ILE A 359 -22.22 22.99 -12.35
N VAL A 360 -22.62 21.85 -12.91
CA VAL A 360 -22.18 20.54 -12.40
C VAL A 360 -20.68 20.34 -12.60
N CYS A 361 -20.14 20.72 -13.76
CA CYS A 361 -18.70 20.66 -14.01
C CYS A 361 -17.91 21.56 -13.06
N GLU A 362 -18.38 22.79 -12.81
CA GLU A 362 -17.76 23.72 -11.86
C GLU A 362 -17.76 23.14 -10.44
N ARG A 363 -18.89 22.56 -9.99
CA ARG A 363 -18.98 21.90 -8.67
C ARG A 363 -18.06 20.68 -8.55
N LEU A 364 -17.76 19.99 -9.65
CA LEU A 364 -16.76 18.91 -9.71
C LEU A 364 -15.32 19.44 -9.84
N GLY A 365 -15.10 20.76 -9.77
CA GLY A 365 -13.78 21.37 -9.88
C GLY A 365 -13.24 21.42 -11.32
N ARG A 366 -14.09 21.27 -12.34
CA ARG A 366 -13.71 21.31 -13.74
C ARG A 366 -13.90 22.73 -14.29
N SER A 367 -12.86 23.29 -14.89
CA SER A 367 -12.87 24.66 -15.43
C SER A 367 -13.72 24.83 -16.69
N THR A 368 -14.01 23.74 -17.40
CA THR A 368 -14.76 23.76 -18.66
C THR A 368 -15.75 22.58 -18.72
N PRO A 369 -16.99 22.78 -19.18
CA PRO A 369 -17.93 21.69 -19.43
C PRO A 369 -17.48 20.88 -20.64
N ALA A 370 -16.85 19.74 -20.36
CA ALA A 370 -16.32 18.82 -21.34
C ALA A 370 -16.64 17.38 -20.91
N LEU A 371 -16.91 16.52 -21.89
CA LEU A 371 -17.11 15.09 -21.63
C LEU A 371 -15.73 14.47 -21.42
N THR A 372 -15.55 13.86 -20.25
CA THR A 372 -14.31 13.17 -19.90
C THR A 372 -14.46 11.67 -20.05
N LEU A 373 -13.33 10.95 -20.05
CA LEU A 373 -13.33 9.50 -19.97
C LEU A 373 -14.09 8.99 -18.73
N ILE A 374 -13.99 9.71 -17.62
CA ILE A 374 -14.67 9.35 -16.37
C ILE A 374 -16.17 9.29 -16.61
N ASP A 375 -16.71 10.30 -17.28
CA ASP A 375 -18.13 10.42 -17.54
C ASP A 375 -18.61 9.39 -18.58
N MET A 376 -17.81 9.15 -19.63
CA MET A 376 -18.18 8.30 -20.76
C MET A 376 -18.12 6.81 -20.46
N MET A 377 -17.17 6.39 -19.60
CA MET A 377 -16.86 4.98 -19.37
C MET A 377 -16.80 4.63 -17.88
N VAL A 378 -15.96 5.30 -17.08
CA VAL A 378 -15.68 4.89 -15.68
C VAL A 378 -16.92 4.97 -14.78
N ALA A 379 -17.73 6.02 -14.95
CA ALA A 379 -18.99 6.21 -14.22
C ALA A 379 -20.21 5.63 -14.97
N ASN A 380 -20.04 5.17 -16.21
CA ASN A 380 -21.15 4.88 -17.13
C ASN A 380 -21.49 3.38 -17.24
N PHE A 381 -21.39 2.62 -16.15
CA PHE A 381 -21.69 1.20 -16.20
C PHE A 381 -22.23 0.62 -14.89
N THR A 382 -22.91 -0.50 -15.03
CA THR A 382 -23.23 -1.44 -13.95
C THR A 382 -22.73 -2.83 -14.35
N SER A 383 -22.50 -3.70 -13.38
CA SER A 383 -22.17 -5.11 -13.63
C SER A 383 -22.95 -6.02 -12.70
N THR A 384 -23.18 -7.26 -13.13
CA THR A 384 -23.72 -8.35 -12.30
C THR A 384 -22.63 -9.08 -11.50
N SER A 385 -21.36 -8.75 -11.72
CA SER A 385 -20.23 -9.34 -11.00
C SER A 385 -20.25 -9.00 -9.51
N LEU A 386 -19.85 -9.96 -8.66
CA LEU A 386 -19.65 -9.75 -7.23
C LEU A 386 -18.31 -9.06 -6.90
N SER A 387 -17.34 -9.15 -7.81
CA SER A 387 -16.01 -8.54 -7.67
C SER A 387 -15.77 -7.50 -8.77
N TYR A 388 -15.15 -6.38 -8.41
CA TYR A 388 -14.80 -5.32 -9.36
C TYR A 388 -13.74 -5.78 -10.37
N SER A 389 -12.83 -6.68 -9.99
CA SER A 389 -11.82 -7.23 -10.90
C SER A 389 -12.40 -8.19 -11.95
N ASP A 390 -13.61 -8.69 -11.72
CA ASP A 390 -14.26 -9.72 -12.53
C ASP A 390 -15.31 -9.13 -13.47
N VAL A 391 -15.42 -7.81 -13.53
CA VAL A 391 -16.19 -7.11 -14.56
C VAL A 391 -15.60 -7.45 -15.94
N THR A 392 -16.46 -7.88 -16.86
CA THR A 392 -16.12 -8.18 -18.25
C THR A 392 -17.19 -7.68 -19.20
N LEU A 393 -16.88 -7.62 -20.49
CA LEU A 393 -17.84 -7.26 -21.54
C LEU A 393 -19.15 -8.08 -21.50
N GLU A 394 -19.10 -9.31 -21.00
CA GLU A 394 -20.26 -10.21 -20.93
C GLU A 394 -21.20 -9.90 -19.75
N ASN A 395 -20.69 -9.28 -18.67
CA ASN A 395 -21.45 -9.07 -17.44
C ASN A 395 -21.68 -7.59 -17.09
N LEU A 396 -21.22 -6.67 -17.94
CA LEU A 396 -21.45 -5.23 -17.83
C LEU A 396 -22.59 -4.74 -18.73
N GLU A 397 -23.21 -3.65 -18.30
CA GLU A 397 -24.20 -2.88 -19.05
C GLU A 397 -23.89 -1.40 -18.93
N LEU A 398 -24.00 -0.67 -20.06
CA LEU A 398 -23.85 0.78 -20.08
C LEU A 398 -25.11 1.43 -19.51
N LEU A 399 -24.92 2.46 -18.69
CA LEU A 399 -26.05 3.18 -18.08
C LEU A 399 -26.64 4.23 -19.03
N VAL A 400 -25.79 4.92 -19.79
CA VAL A 400 -26.16 5.87 -20.85
C VAL A 400 -25.53 5.44 -22.18
N PRO A 401 -26.17 4.51 -22.92
CA PRO A 401 -25.82 4.27 -24.32
C PRO A 401 -26.23 5.48 -25.18
N THR A 402 -25.40 5.87 -26.13
CA THR A 402 -25.66 7.00 -27.04
C THR A 402 -26.31 6.54 -28.33
N VAL A 403 -25.72 5.53 -28.96
CA VAL A 403 -26.19 4.97 -30.24
C VAL A 403 -26.82 3.60 -30.01
N GLY A 404 -26.36 2.88 -28.99
CA GLY A 404 -26.87 1.56 -28.61
C GLY A 404 -26.52 0.46 -29.60
N ASN A 405 -25.47 0.66 -30.41
CA ASN A 405 -24.99 -0.34 -31.36
C ASN A 405 -23.92 -1.25 -30.72
N VAL A 406 -23.53 -2.29 -31.45
CA VAL A 406 -22.55 -3.26 -30.98
C VAL A 406 -21.16 -2.65 -30.85
N GLU A 407 -20.84 -1.66 -31.69
CA GLU A 407 -19.56 -0.95 -31.69
C GLU A 407 -19.38 -0.14 -30.40
N GLU A 408 -20.39 0.60 -29.96
CA GLU A 408 -20.37 1.35 -28.70
C GLU A 408 -20.25 0.40 -27.51
N ARG A 409 -21.11 -0.63 -27.45
CA ARG A 409 -21.09 -1.61 -26.35
C ARG A 409 -19.74 -2.31 -26.26
N THR A 410 -19.16 -2.73 -27.39
CA THR A 410 -17.90 -3.46 -27.42
C THR A 410 -16.74 -2.54 -27.06
N PHE A 411 -16.64 -1.37 -27.69
CA PHE A 411 -15.53 -0.45 -27.42
C PHE A 411 -15.55 0.06 -25.99
N PHE A 412 -16.68 0.58 -25.49
CA PHE A 412 -16.76 1.07 -24.11
C PHE A 412 -16.61 -0.08 -23.11
N GLY A 413 -17.23 -1.23 -23.38
CA GLY A 413 -17.15 -2.39 -22.49
C GLY A 413 -15.75 -2.96 -22.36
N VAL A 414 -14.97 -3.06 -23.45
CA VAL A 414 -13.56 -3.51 -23.38
C VAL A 414 -12.72 -2.55 -22.55
N MET A 415 -12.94 -1.25 -22.68
CA MET A 415 -12.16 -0.28 -21.92
C MET A 415 -12.55 -0.24 -20.43
N ILE A 416 -13.84 -0.46 -20.11
CA ILE A 416 -14.31 -0.67 -18.71
C ILE A 416 -13.71 -1.96 -18.13
N GLU A 417 -13.71 -3.06 -18.89
CA GLU A 417 -13.08 -4.32 -18.49
C GLU A 417 -11.57 -4.12 -18.25
N MET A 418 -10.89 -3.34 -19.09
CA MET A 418 -9.48 -2.99 -18.87
C MET A 418 -9.27 -2.28 -17.53
N ASN A 419 -10.15 -1.34 -17.16
CA ASN A 419 -10.09 -0.66 -15.86
C ASN A 419 -10.28 -1.65 -14.69
N ALA A 420 -11.19 -2.61 -14.82
CA ALA A 420 -11.37 -3.68 -13.84
C ALA A 420 -10.13 -4.58 -13.70
N LYS A 421 -9.50 -4.94 -14.82
CA LYS A 421 -8.24 -5.72 -14.84
C LYS A 421 -7.02 -4.93 -14.38
N ALA A 422 -7.12 -3.60 -14.25
CA ALA A 422 -6.07 -2.77 -13.65
C ALA A 422 -6.08 -2.80 -12.11
N ILE A 423 -7.16 -3.25 -11.46
CA ILE A 423 -7.25 -3.30 -9.99
C ILE A 423 -6.15 -4.19 -9.37
N PRO A 424 -5.90 -5.43 -9.85
CA PRO A 424 -4.80 -6.23 -9.34
C PRO A 424 -3.42 -5.63 -9.63
N ILE A 425 -3.28 -4.84 -10.70
CA ILE A 425 -2.02 -4.15 -11.04
C ILE A 425 -1.71 -3.11 -9.96
N LEU A 426 -2.71 -2.31 -9.58
CA LEU A 426 -2.60 -1.36 -8.47
C LEU A 426 -2.14 -2.05 -7.18
N HIS A 427 -2.63 -3.25 -6.85
CA HIS A 427 -2.14 -4.01 -5.69
C HIS A 427 -0.70 -4.48 -5.82
N GLN A 428 -0.26 -4.90 -7.01
CA GLN A 428 1.13 -5.27 -7.21
C GLN A 428 2.08 -4.07 -7.18
N ILE A 429 1.62 -2.87 -7.52
CA ILE A 429 2.39 -1.63 -7.34
C ILE A 429 2.61 -1.34 -5.86
N ILE A 430 1.56 -1.46 -5.03
CA ILE A 430 1.68 -1.34 -3.57
C ILE A 430 2.71 -2.34 -3.04
N GLU A 431 2.63 -3.60 -3.47
CA GLU A 431 3.56 -4.65 -3.00
C GLU A 431 4.99 -4.41 -3.49
N ALA A 432 5.17 -3.87 -4.71
CA ALA A 432 6.48 -3.50 -5.21
C ALA A 432 7.09 -2.35 -4.41
N GLN A 433 6.33 -1.28 -4.12
CA GLN A 433 6.78 -0.18 -3.26
C GLN A 433 7.11 -0.69 -1.84
N ARG A 434 6.27 -1.56 -1.27
CA ARG A 434 6.52 -2.20 0.03
C ARG A 434 7.83 -2.98 0.02
N SER A 435 8.07 -3.76 -1.04
CA SER A 435 9.30 -4.53 -1.21
C SER A 435 10.54 -3.63 -1.34
N VAL A 436 10.43 -2.50 -2.03
CA VAL A 436 11.49 -1.49 -2.12
C VAL A 436 11.80 -0.89 -0.74
N LEU A 437 10.77 -0.45 -0.01
CA LEU A 437 10.91 0.13 1.33
C LEU A 437 11.51 -0.87 2.34
N ALA A 438 11.11 -2.14 2.24
CA ALA A 438 11.63 -3.23 3.06
C ALA A 438 12.98 -3.78 2.57
N ARG A 439 13.54 -3.27 1.46
CA ARG A 439 14.76 -3.77 0.80
C ARG A 439 14.71 -5.28 0.50
N ASN A 440 13.54 -5.79 0.15
CA ASN A 440 13.31 -7.20 -0.13
C ASN A 440 13.27 -7.46 -1.63
N SER A 441 14.43 -7.76 -2.20
CA SER A 441 14.56 -8.06 -3.64
C SER A 441 13.80 -9.31 -4.07
N SER A 442 13.59 -10.31 -3.20
CA SER A 442 12.85 -11.52 -3.56
C SER A 442 11.37 -11.21 -3.79
N SER A 443 10.73 -10.53 -2.83
CA SER A 443 9.33 -10.11 -2.96
C SER A 443 9.14 -9.15 -4.14
N LEU A 444 10.12 -8.28 -4.39
CA LEU A 444 10.08 -7.38 -5.55
C LEU A 444 10.08 -8.15 -6.88
N LYS A 445 10.89 -9.21 -7.02
CA LYS A 445 10.88 -10.07 -8.22
C LYS A 445 9.50 -10.68 -8.46
N ASP A 446 8.86 -11.18 -7.41
CA ASP A 446 7.54 -11.80 -7.50
C ASP A 446 6.46 -10.79 -7.88
N ALA A 447 6.50 -9.59 -7.28
CA ALA A 447 5.61 -8.49 -7.67
C ALA A 447 5.75 -8.12 -9.15
N ILE A 448 6.98 -8.01 -9.67
CA ILE A 448 7.23 -7.67 -11.09
C ILE A 448 6.79 -8.81 -12.03
N ARG A 449 6.95 -10.08 -11.64
CA ARG A 449 6.45 -11.24 -12.41
C ARG A 449 4.92 -11.25 -12.48
N ASN A 450 4.26 -10.95 -11.37
CA ASN A 450 2.81 -10.80 -11.33
C ASN A 450 2.33 -9.64 -12.21
N LEU A 451 2.98 -8.47 -12.09
CA LEU A 451 2.73 -7.32 -12.98
C LEU A 451 2.87 -7.70 -14.45
N SER A 452 3.92 -8.42 -14.82
CA SER A 452 4.15 -8.92 -16.19
C SER A 452 3.02 -9.82 -16.68
N THR A 453 2.44 -10.63 -15.80
CA THR A 453 1.31 -11.51 -16.13
C THR A 453 0.03 -10.69 -16.32
N LEU A 454 -0.21 -9.71 -15.46
CA LEU A 454 -1.39 -8.84 -15.51
C LEU A 454 -1.38 -7.92 -16.74
N ILE A 455 -0.22 -7.36 -17.13
CA ILE A 455 -0.11 -6.58 -18.39
C ILE A 455 -0.50 -7.45 -19.59
N LYS A 456 -0.04 -8.70 -19.66
CA LYS A 456 -0.44 -9.61 -20.75
C LYS A 456 -1.93 -9.88 -20.77
N GLN A 457 -2.61 -9.88 -19.61
CA GLN A 457 -4.07 -9.99 -19.55
C GLN A 457 -4.74 -8.73 -20.10
N ILE A 458 -4.25 -7.54 -19.75
CA ILE A 458 -4.72 -6.26 -20.31
C ILE A 458 -4.59 -6.25 -21.84
N THR A 459 -3.45 -6.67 -22.39
CA THR A 459 -3.25 -6.79 -23.84
C THR A 459 -4.31 -7.67 -24.49
N ARG A 460 -4.57 -8.86 -23.92
CA ARG A 460 -5.61 -9.78 -24.42
C ARG A 460 -7.02 -9.19 -24.32
N THR A 461 -7.30 -8.37 -23.30
CA THR A 461 -8.57 -7.66 -23.20
C THR A 461 -8.74 -6.66 -24.34
N LEU A 462 -7.69 -5.92 -24.70
CA LEU A 462 -7.72 -5.00 -25.84
C LEU A 462 -7.89 -5.72 -27.18
N GLU A 463 -7.31 -6.92 -27.36
CA GLU A 463 -7.49 -7.75 -28.57
C GLU A 463 -8.95 -8.14 -28.85
N LYS A 464 -9.85 -8.00 -27.86
CA LYS A 464 -11.29 -8.19 -28.06
C LYS A 464 -11.88 -7.15 -29.03
N VAL A 465 -11.30 -5.95 -29.12
CA VAL A 465 -11.61 -4.97 -30.16
C VAL A 465 -10.87 -5.38 -31.41
N ASN A 466 -11.59 -5.97 -32.38
CA ASN A 466 -10.94 -6.55 -33.55
C ASN A 466 -11.61 -6.12 -34.86
N VAL A 467 -10.82 -5.68 -35.84
CA VAL A 467 -11.33 -5.28 -37.16
C VAL A 467 -11.54 -6.47 -38.11
N ASN A 468 -11.06 -7.65 -37.76
CA ASN A 468 -11.26 -8.86 -38.56
C ASN A 468 -12.72 -9.31 -38.52
N LEU A 469 -13.35 -9.35 -39.69
CA LEU A 469 -14.75 -9.73 -39.90
C LEU A 469 -15.12 -11.10 -39.29
N PHE A 470 -14.16 -12.02 -39.22
CA PHE A 470 -14.38 -13.39 -38.73
C PHE A 470 -14.10 -13.54 -37.24
N HIS A 471 -13.62 -12.48 -36.57
CA HIS A 471 -13.40 -12.52 -35.13
C HIS A 471 -14.73 -12.35 -34.38
N LYS A 472 -14.90 -13.09 -33.27
CA LYS A 472 -16.13 -13.00 -32.44
C LYS A 472 -16.39 -11.57 -31.91
N GLY A 473 -15.33 -10.80 -31.68
CA GLY A 473 -15.38 -9.40 -31.26
C GLY A 473 -15.22 -8.41 -32.43
N HIS A 474 -15.70 -8.76 -33.62
CA HIS A 474 -15.61 -7.87 -34.78
C HIS A 474 -16.28 -6.52 -34.51
N ILE A 475 -15.57 -5.42 -34.76
CA ILE A 475 -16.08 -4.06 -34.83
C ILE A 475 -15.94 -3.58 -36.27
N ASP A 476 -17.04 -3.11 -36.87
CA ASP A 476 -17.01 -2.45 -38.17
C ASP A 476 -16.31 -1.09 -38.02
N PRO A 477 -15.13 -0.88 -38.64
CA PRO A 477 -14.38 0.36 -38.45
C PRO A 477 -15.11 1.60 -38.97
N LEU A 478 -15.95 1.46 -39.99
CA LEU A 478 -16.73 2.57 -40.54
C LEU A 478 -17.84 2.97 -39.59
N ILE A 479 -18.61 1.99 -39.10
CA ILE A 479 -19.67 2.24 -38.12
C ILE A 479 -19.05 2.83 -36.85
N TRP A 480 -17.98 2.24 -36.33
CA TRP A 480 -17.28 2.75 -35.15
C TRP A 480 -16.78 4.19 -35.35
N THR A 481 -16.20 4.51 -36.50
CA THR A 481 -15.69 5.86 -36.78
C THR A 481 -16.82 6.89 -36.78
N VAL A 482 -17.94 6.60 -37.45
CA VAL A 482 -19.04 7.57 -37.56
C VAL A 482 -19.87 7.69 -36.29
N THR A 483 -19.93 6.63 -35.48
CA THR A 483 -20.75 6.58 -34.25
C THR A 483 -19.96 6.82 -32.97
N VAL A 484 -18.93 6.01 -32.68
CA VAL A 484 -18.25 5.98 -31.38
C VAL A 484 -17.05 6.92 -31.33
N ALA A 485 -16.15 6.85 -32.31
CA ALA A 485 -14.91 7.65 -32.31
C ALA A 485 -15.19 9.15 -32.24
N ASN A 486 -16.25 9.56 -32.95
CA ASN A 486 -16.71 10.93 -33.02
C ASN A 486 -17.26 11.49 -31.70
N LEU A 487 -17.71 10.63 -30.76
CA LEU A 487 -18.19 11.05 -29.43
C LEU A 487 -17.05 11.49 -28.52
N GLY A 488 -15.83 11.01 -28.73
CA GLY A 488 -14.67 11.45 -27.94
C GLY A 488 -14.09 12.79 -28.39
N THR A 489 -14.49 13.31 -29.56
CA THR A 489 -13.89 14.50 -30.16
C THR A 489 -14.41 15.79 -29.49
N PRO A 490 -13.55 16.62 -28.88
CA PRO A 490 -13.97 17.86 -28.26
C PRO A 490 -14.35 18.89 -29.34
N TRP A 491 -15.42 19.66 -29.12
CA TRP A 491 -15.78 20.79 -29.98
C TRP A 491 -15.32 22.15 -29.43
N LEU A 492 -14.98 22.21 -28.13
CA LEU A 492 -14.42 23.40 -27.50
C LEU A 492 -12.92 23.46 -27.78
N LYS A 493 -12.44 24.66 -28.11
CA LYS A 493 -11.03 24.91 -28.33
C LYS A 493 -10.24 24.63 -27.04
N ASP A 494 -9.07 24.02 -27.18
CA ASP A 494 -8.13 23.76 -26.08
C ASP A 494 -8.64 22.76 -25.01
N VAL A 495 -9.72 22.03 -25.30
CA VAL A 495 -10.22 20.92 -24.49
C VAL A 495 -9.69 19.60 -25.03
N VAL A 496 -9.23 18.71 -24.15
CA VAL A 496 -8.81 17.35 -24.50
C VAL A 496 -10.04 16.44 -24.64
N GLY A 497 -10.04 15.60 -25.67
CA GLY A 497 -11.13 14.66 -25.91
C GLY A 497 -11.18 13.54 -24.88
N ALA A 498 -12.29 12.81 -24.84
CA ALA A 498 -12.38 11.53 -24.13
C ALA A 498 -11.65 10.44 -24.95
N ALA A 499 -10.33 10.55 -25.00
CA ALA A 499 -9.43 9.66 -25.76
C ALA A 499 -8.95 8.48 -24.91
N GLY A 500 -8.43 7.43 -25.57
CA GLY A 500 -7.83 6.27 -24.89
C GLY A 500 -6.64 6.62 -24.00
N THR A 501 -5.93 7.69 -24.33
CA THR A 501 -4.81 8.27 -23.58
C THR A 501 -5.21 8.80 -22.21
N ALA A 502 -6.52 8.98 -21.98
CA ALA A 502 -7.08 9.44 -20.72
C ALA A 502 -7.38 8.31 -19.72
N TYR A 503 -6.91 7.09 -19.99
CA TYR A 503 -7.09 5.97 -19.06
C TYR A 503 -6.09 6.05 -17.91
N PRO A 504 -6.55 5.98 -16.64
CA PRO A 504 -5.67 6.09 -15.47
C PRO A 504 -4.61 4.98 -15.43
N PHE A 505 -4.91 3.81 -16.01
CA PHE A 505 -3.98 2.70 -16.14
C PHE A 505 -2.68 3.11 -16.86
N PHE A 506 -2.75 3.78 -18.03
CA PHE A 506 -1.53 4.16 -18.77
C PHE A 506 -0.68 5.14 -17.98
N HIS A 507 -1.30 6.10 -17.30
CA HIS A 507 -0.55 7.02 -16.47
C HIS A 507 0.06 6.35 -15.25
N MET A 508 -0.68 5.46 -14.57
CA MET A 508 -0.14 4.67 -13.45
C MET A 508 1.08 3.86 -13.89
N MET A 509 1.03 3.26 -15.07
CA MET A 509 2.15 2.51 -15.65
C MET A 509 3.31 3.42 -16.06
N ASP A 510 3.04 4.60 -16.61
CA ASP A 510 4.06 5.59 -16.92
C ASP A 510 4.79 6.08 -15.65
N GLU A 511 4.06 6.28 -14.54
CA GLU A 511 4.67 6.65 -13.26
C GLU A 511 5.49 5.50 -12.68
N LEU A 512 4.96 4.27 -12.71
CA LEU A 512 5.65 3.07 -12.24
C LEU A 512 6.95 2.79 -13.00
N THR A 513 6.92 2.96 -14.32
CA THR A 513 8.07 2.74 -15.20
C THR A 513 8.92 3.99 -15.39
N GLU A 514 8.58 5.07 -14.69
CA GLU A 514 9.27 6.37 -14.70
C GLU A 514 9.46 6.96 -16.11
N ARG A 515 8.46 6.78 -16.98
CA ARG A 515 8.46 7.38 -18.31
C ARG A 515 8.55 8.91 -18.18
N SER A 516 9.57 9.49 -18.81
CA SER A 516 9.88 10.92 -18.74
C SER A 516 9.69 11.64 -20.08
N GLU A 517 9.65 10.90 -21.19
CA GLU A 517 9.50 11.46 -22.53
C GLU A 517 8.05 11.45 -23.01
N TYR A 518 7.54 12.65 -23.33
CA TYR A 518 6.18 12.91 -23.81
C TYR A 518 6.20 13.85 -25.03
N GLN A 519 7.13 13.63 -25.95
CA GLN A 519 7.39 14.57 -27.04
C GLN A 519 6.36 14.50 -28.18
N THR A 520 5.62 13.39 -28.28
CA THR A 520 4.58 13.19 -29.29
C THR A 520 3.32 14.01 -29.01
N GLY A 521 2.45 14.12 -30.02
CA GLY A 521 1.11 14.69 -29.85
C GLY A 521 0.33 13.98 -28.75
N ILE A 522 0.36 12.64 -28.76
CA ILE A 522 -0.25 11.77 -27.73
C ILE A 522 0.37 12.01 -26.35
N GLY A 523 1.70 12.15 -26.26
CA GLY A 523 2.37 12.44 -24.99
C GLY A 523 1.98 13.80 -24.40
N LYS A 524 1.83 14.83 -25.23
CA LYS A 524 1.34 16.15 -24.79
C LYS A 524 -0.12 16.09 -24.34
N GLU A 525 -0.95 15.33 -25.04
CA GLU A 525 -2.33 15.08 -24.65
C GLU A 525 -2.42 14.37 -23.29
N ALA A 526 -1.65 13.31 -23.07
CA ALA A 526 -1.57 12.59 -21.80
C ALA A 526 -1.22 13.51 -20.61
N LYS A 527 -0.30 14.47 -20.81
CA LYS A 527 0.02 15.49 -19.80
C LYS A 527 -1.15 16.44 -19.52
N ALA A 528 -1.86 16.87 -20.57
CA ALA A 528 -3.02 17.73 -20.42
C ALA A 528 -4.18 17.01 -19.71
N VAL A 529 -4.38 15.72 -19.96
CA VAL A 529 -5.39 14.91 -19.24
C VAL A 529 -5.08 14.84 -17.74
N ARG A 530 -3.82 14.63 -17.34
CA ARG A 530 -3.47 14.55 -15.91
C ARG A 530 -3.87 15.78 -15.12
N ALA A 531 -3.79 16.97 -15.74
CA ALA A 531 -4.16 18.23 -15.10
C ALA A 531 -5.67 18.32 -14.77
N ILE A 532 -6.51 17.61 -15.51
CA ILE A 532 -7.97 17.61 -15.34
C ILE A 532 -8.49 16.43 -14.50
N TYR A 533 -7.60 15.53 -14.03
CA TYR A 533 -8.02 14.43 -13.18
C TYR A 533 -8.52 14.90 -11.80
N PRO A 534 -9.46 14.14 -11.21
CA PRO A 534 -9.83 14.32 -9.81
C PRO A 534 -8.61 14.28 -8.90
N ILE A 535 -8.68 15.01 -7.79
CA ILE A 535 -7.52 15.22 -6.90
C ILE A 535 -6.93 13.90 -6.40
N HIS A 536 -7.76 12.92 -6.04
CA HIS A 536 -7.27 11.63 -5.54
C HIS A 536 -6.48 10.85 -6.59
N TRP A 537 -6.84 10.95 -7.87
CA TRP A 537 -6.10 10.29 -8.94
C TRP A 537 -4.75 10.94 -9.15
N ARG A 538 -4.69 12.28 -9.12
CA ARG A 538 -3.42 13.03 -9.25
C ARG A 538 -2.47 12.70 -8.11
N GLN A 539 -2.95 12.74 -6.87
CA GLN A 539 -2.17 12.38 -5.68
C GLN A 539 -1.66 10.94 -5.75
N PHE A 540 -2.49 10.00 -6.23
CA PHE A 540 -2.07 8.61 -6.37
C PHE A 540 -0.95 8.46 -7.38
N LEU A 541 -1.08 9.10 -8.56
CA LEU A 541 -0.05 9.06 -9.59
C LEU A 541 1.28 9.65 -9.10
N GLU A 542 1.24 10.77 -8.36
CA GLU A 542 2.41 11.35 -7.72
C GLU A 542 3.06 10.38 -6.72
N ALA A 543 2.26 9.76 -5.85
CA ALA A 543 2.73 8.81 -4.85
C ALA A 543 3.33 7.52 -5.43
N VAL A 544 2.92 7.10 -6.63
CA VAL A 544 3.55 5.96 -7.33
C VAL A 544 5.05 6.22 -7.58
N ARG A 545 5.47 7.48 -7.81
CA ARG A 545 6.88 7.83 -8.05
C ARG A 545 7.73 7.95 -6.79
N GLU A 546 7.13 8.15 -5.61
CA GLU A 546 7.88 8.47 -4.38
C GLU A 546 8.83 7.34 -3.93
N ALA A 547 8.44 6.08 -4.15
CA ALA A 547 9.30 4.93 -3.92
C ALA A 547 9.76 4.33 -5.26
N SER A 548 10.87 4.88 -5.81
CA SER A 548 11.40 4.48 -7.12
C SER A 548 11.87 3.02 -7.13
N ILE A 549 11.16 2.20 -7.90
CA ILE A 549 11.55 0.81 -8.19
C ILE A 549 12.80 0.81 -9.08
N THR A 550 12.88 1.71 -10.06
CA THR A 550 14.01 1.74 -11.00
C THR A 550 15.31 2.06 -10.28
N GLU A 551 15.31 3.08 -9.41
CA GLU A 551 16.47 3.46 -8.61
C GLU A 551 16.90 2.33 -7.67
N TYR A 552 15.95 1.70 -6.97
CA TYR A 552 16.24 0.55 -6.11
C TYR A 552 16.92 -0.59 -6.88
N ILE A 553 16.39 -0.93 -8.06
CA ILE A 553 16.92 -2.02 -8.89
C ILE A 553 18.35 -1.71 -9.37
N ILE A 554 18.59 -0.48 -9.85
CA ILE A 554 19.94 -0.04 -10.26
C ILE A 554 20.92 -0.14 -9.09
N ASN A 555 20.51 0.30 -7.89
CA ASN A 555 21.35 0.29 -6.70
C ASN A 555 21.58 -1.13 -6.12
N SER A 556 20.63 -2.04 -6.31
CA SER A 556 20.70 -3.41 -5.80
C SER A 556 21.82 -4.24 -6.42
N LYS A 557 22.24 -3.92 -7.66
CA LYS A 557 23.17 -4.70 -8.50
C LYS A 557 22.75 -6.17 -8.72
N ASP A 558 21.49 -6.52 -8.45
CA ASP A 558 20.93 -7.85 -8.69
C ASP A 558 20.62 -8.01 -10.19
N ARG A 559 21.38 -8.90 -10.86
CA ARG A 559 21.25 -9.15 -12.31
C ARG A 559 19.89 -9.72 -12.69
N GLU A 560 19.38 -10.66 -11.92
CA GLU A 560 18.09 -11.30 -12.22
C GLU A 560 16.96 -10.27 -12.09
N LEU A 561 17.01 -9.44 -11.05
CA LEU A 561 16.03 -8.38 -10.84
C LEU A 561 16.07 -7.33 -11.97
N MET A 562 17.27 -6.94 -12.44
CA MET A 562 17.42 -6.08 -13.61
C MET A 562 16.86 -6.71 -14.89
N GLU A 563 17.10 -7.99 -15.13
CA GLU A 563 16.57 -8.71 -16.30
C GLU A 563 15.03 -8.78 -16.28
N ILE A 564 14.44 -9.15 -15.13
CA ILE A 564 12.99 -9.20 -14.95
C ILE A 564 12.37 -7.82 -15.16
N TRP A 565 12.97 -6.76 -14.60
CA TRP A 565 12.49 -5.38 -14.77
C TRP A 565 12.56 -4.89 -16.22
N ASN A 566 13.66 -5.18 -16.92
CA ASN A 566 13.79 -4.82 -18.33
C ASN A 566 12.81 -5.59 -19.22
N SER A 567 12.58 -6.88 -18.93
CA SER A 567 11.56 -7.69 -19.62
C SER A 567 10.16 -7.10 -19.39
N PHE A 568 9.84 -6.74 -18.15
CA PHE A 568 8.58 -6.07 -17.80
C PHE A 568 8.40 -4.73 -18.53
N LYS A 569 9.41 -3.84 -18.49
CA LYS A 569 9.36 -2.57 -19.23
C LYS A 569 9.15 -2.78 -20.72
N SER A 570 9.77 -3.82 -21.31
CA SER A 570 9.57 -4.16 -22.72
C SER A 570 8.13 -4.57 -23.02
N LEU A 571 7.46 -5.32 -22.15
CA LEU A 571 6.05 -5.69 -22.33
C LEU A 571 5.11 -4.48 -22.41
N TYR A 572 5.48 -3.37 -21.77
CA TYR A 572 4.72 -2.13 -21.81
C TYR A 572 5.17 -1.21 -22.96
N HIS A 573 6.47 -0.93 -23.08
CA HIS A 573 7.03 0.11 -23.97
C HIS A 573 7.43 -0.35 -25.38
N SER A 574 7.64 -1.64 -25.63
CA SER A 574 8.17 -2.11 -26.94
C SER A 574 7.14 -2.02 -28.07
N GLU A 575 7.60 -2.16 -29.34
CA GLU A 575 6.72 -2.19 -30.52
C GLU A 575 5.73 -3.35 -30.49
N ASP A 576 6.15 -4.50 -29.96
CA ASP A 576 5.29 -5.67 -29.73
C ASP A 576 4.61 -5.62 -28.34
N GLY A 577 4.85 -4.55 -27.58
CA GLY A 577 4.29 -4.29 -26.26
C GLY A 577 2.96 -3.54 -26.31
N LEU A 578 2.41 -3.27 -25.13
CA LEU A 578 1.08 -2.68 -24.99
C LEU A 578 0.94 -1.28 -25.63
N LEU A 579 1.97 -0.42 -25.48
CA LEU A 579 1.97 0.90 -26.13
C LEU A 579 2.16 0.82 -27.65
N GLY A 580 2.87 -0.20 -28.14
CA GLY A 580 2.98 -0.50 -29.56
C GLY A 580 1.64 -0.91 -30.17
N PHE A 581 0.86 -1.73 -29.46
CA PHE A 581 -0.49 -2.16 -29.87
C PHE A 581 -1.50 -1.00 -29.90
N THR A 582 -1.41 -0.05 -28.98
CA THR A 582 -2.34 1.09 -28.85
C THR A 582 -1.97 2.29 -29.73
N GLY A 583 -0.83 2.25 -30.40
CA GLY A 583 -0.34 3.36 -31.22
C GLY A 583 0.20 4.55 -30.42
N GLU A 584 0.37 4.41 -29.10
CA GLU A 584 0.85 5.45 -28.17
C GLU A 584 2.40 5.54 -28.15
N ARG A 585 3.01 5.58 -29.34
CA ARG A 585 4.47 5.68 -29.50
C ARG A 585 5.04 7.02 -28.99
N CYS A 586 6.34 6.97 -28.70
CA CYS A 586 7.25 8.11 -28.76
C CYS A 586 7.52 8.54 -30.21
#